data_AF-A0A2E7V3G4-F1
#
_entry.id   AF-A0A2E7V3G4-F1
#
_cell.length_a   1.000
_cell.length_b   1.000
_cell.length_c   1.000
_cell.angle_alpha   90.00
_cell.angle_beta   90.00
_cell.angle_gamma   90.00
#
_symmetry.space_group_name_H-M   'P 1'
#
loop_
_entity.id
_entity.type
_entity.pdbx_description
1 polymer ?
#
loop_
_entity_poly.entity_id
_entity_poly.type
_entity_poly.pdbx_seq_one_letter_code
_entity_poly.pdbx_strand_id
1 'polypeptide(L)'
;MNDMMNVDAAAEDAEMQTYMRNGEKRALSLGNRGPLRFDENGKLHEDILEAYWQCGFYVFEGVLGKEELVDLENDFQNILARLPIEKDSPIDAQCQPALGADCEAPTLFWSKPLADPFGGTELANGRHPIKMPEPDVAAGAPKEVVYLMLGSLQFSEACLRLYGHPDLLRVAASINGEDFTPFNEAIFIKEPGRGASVAWGGDGVAHWDNVDWDQGTHGYNTMAQLYGCTAENGVWVV
;
A
#
# COMPACT_ATOMS: atom_id res chain seq x y z
N MET A 1 14.51 -24.74 -25.55
CA MET A 1 15.57 -23.85 -25.06
C MET A 1 15.28 -22.49 -25.66
N ASN A 2 14.55 -21.64 -24.95
CA ASN A 2 14.35 -20.26 -25.38
C ASN A 2 15.60 -19.48 -24.99
N ASP A 3 16.15 -18.81 -25.99
CA ASP A 3 17.32 -17.98 -25.92
C ASP A 3 16.97 -16.69 -25.16
N MET A 4 17.18 -16.71 -23.83
CA MET A 4 17.07 -15.54 -22.95
C MET A 4 18.42 -14.81 -22.82
N MET A 5 19.27 -14.87 -23.83
CA MET A 5 20.55 -14.16 -23.83
C MET A 5 20.55 -13.07 -24.87
N ASN A 6 20.25 -11.87 -24.39
CA ASN A 6 21.00 -10.62 -24.59
C ASN A 6 20.02 -9.44 -24.62
N VAL A 7 19.42 -9.15 -23.47
CA VAL A 7 18.65 -7.92 -23.30
C VAL A 7 19.63 -6.79 -23.01
N ASP A 8 19.66 -5.80 -23.89
CA ASP A 8 20.47 -4.60 -23.70
C ASP A 8 19.84 -3.79 -22.56
N ALA A 9 20.49 -3.80 -21.39
CA ALA A 9 20.00 -3.11 -20.20
C ALA A 9 19.73 -1.61 -20.44
N ALA A 10 20.43 -0.97 -21.37
CA ALA A 10 20.17 0.43 -21.72
C ALA A 10 18.91 0.60 -22.59
N ALA A 11 18.60 -0.38 -23.44
CA ALA A 11 17.37 -0.40 -24.23
C ALA A 11 16.15 -0.70 -23.35
N GLU A 12 16.26 -1.63 -22.39
CA GLU A 12 15.21 -1.90 -21.40
C GLU A 12 14.93 -0.68 -20.52
N ASP A 13 15.97 0.05 -20.11
CA ASP A 13 15.80 1.29 -19.34
C ASP A 13 15.03 2.34 -20.17
N ALA A 14 15.40 2.56 -21.44
CA ALA A 14 14.69 3.51 -22.30
C ALA A 14 13.21 3.13 -22.56
N GLU A 15 12.91 1.84 -22.71
CA GLU A 15 11.55 1.33 -22.85
C GLU A 15 10.77 1.51 -21.54
N MET A 16 11.37 1.18 -20.39
CA MET A 16 10.76 1.38 -19.07
C MET A 16 10.46 2.86 -18.81
N GLN A 17 11.39 3.77 -19.11
CA GLN A 17 11.17 5.21 -19.00
C GLN A 17 10.04 5.70 -19.91
N THR A 18 9.87 5.09 -21.07
CA THR A 18 8.76 5.40 -21.98
C THR A 18 7.42 4.87 -21.46
N TYR A 19 7.41 3.64 -20.94
CA TYR A 19 6.26 3.05 -20.26
C TYR A 19 5.81 3.92 -19.07
N MET A 20 6.75 4.34 -18.21
CA MET A 20 6.51 5.21 -17.06
C MET A 20 5.88 6.54 -17.49
N ARG A 21 6.48 7.26 -18.44
CA ARG A 21 5.93 8.53 -18.93
C ARG A 21 4.53 8.40 -19.54
N ASN A 22 4.29 7.33 -20.30
CA ASN A 22 2.99 7.08 -20.92
C ASN A 22 1.91 6.75 -19.88
N GLY A 23 2.25 5.92 -18.89
CA GLY A 23 1.34 5.59 -17.79
C GLY A 23 1.00 6.82 -16.95
N GLU A 24 1.97 7.72 -16.72
CA GLU A 24 1.76 8.92 -15.91
C GLU A 24 0.80 9.87 -16.63
N LYS A 25 1.03 10.09 -17.92
CA LYS A 25 0.11 10.87 -18.75
C LYS A 25 -1.31 10.31 -18.72
N ARG A 26 -1.46 8.98 -18.75
CA ARG A 26 -2.76 8.34 -18.67
C ARG A 26 -3.39 8.49 -17.29
N ALA A 27 -2.65 8.23 -16.22
CA ALA A 27 -3.11 8.40 -14.83
C ALA A 27 -3.62 9.83 -14.56
N LEU A 28 -2.90 10.84 -15.04
CA LEU A 28 -3.27 12.25 -14.86
C LEU A 28 -4.49 12.66 -15.69
N SER A 29 -4.87 11.88 -16.70
CA SER A 29 -6.03 12.14 -17.56
C SER A 29 -7.33 11.46 -17.11
N LEU A 30 -7.30 10.65 -16.05
CA LEU A 30 -8.46 9.88 -15.57
C LEU A 30 -9.58 10.75 -14.96
N GLY A 31 -9.26 11.98 -14.52
CA GLY A 31 -10.23 12.87 -13.89
C GLY A 31 -10.65 12.47 -12.46
N ASN A 32 -9.88 11.60 -11.81
CA ASN A 32 -10.17 11.06 -10.47
C ASN A 32 -9.20 11.59 -9.40
N ARG A 33 -8.84 12.86 -9.48
CA ARG A 33 -7.84 13.45 -8.59
C ARG A 33 -8.13 14.92 -8.30
N GLY A 34 -7.88 15.32 -7.05
CA GLY A 34 -7.94 16.71 -6.64
C GLY A 34 -8.12 16.87 -5.14
N PRO A 35 -8.35 18.10 -4.65
CA PRO A 35 -8.57 18.35 -3.23
C PRO A 35 -9.86 17.67 -2.75
N LEU A 36 -9.87 17.33 -1.47
CA LEU A 36 -11.07 16.83 -0.81
C LEU A 36 -12.13 17.94 -0.71
N ARG A 37 -13.37 17.63 -1.11
CA ARG A 37 -14.50 18.57 -1.10
C ARG A 37 -15.74 17.92 -0.51
N PHE A 38 -16.49 18.69 0.27
CA PHE A 38 -17.76 18.29 0.83
C PHE A 38 -18.86 19.25 0.37
N ASP A 39 -20.09 18.75 0.30
CA ASP A 39 -21.27 19.55 -0.01
C ASP A 39 -21.78 20.33 1.23
N GLU A 40 -22.89 21.04 1.08
CA GLU A 40 -23.53 21.81 2.16
C GLU A 40 -24.03 20.93 3.32
N ASN A 41 -24.25 19.64 3.08
CA ASN A 41 -24.67 18.65 4.08
C ASN A 41 -23.48 17.96 4.76
N GLY A 42 -22.25 18.28 4.35
CA GLY A 42 -21.03 17.65 4.84
C GLY A 42 -20.78 16.25 4.28
N LYS A 43 -21.46 15.84 3.20
CA LYS A 43 -21.18 14.59 2.48
C LYS A 43 -20.15 14.84 1.39
N LEU A 44 -19.43 13.78 1.01
CA LEU A 44 -18.44 13.86 -0.07
C LEU A 44 -19.11 14.40 -1.35
N HIS A 45 -18.47 15.38 -1.99
CA HIS A 45 -19.06 16.05 -3.15
C HIS A 45 -19.38 15.05 -4.28
N GLU A 46 -20.54 15.22 -4.94
CA GLU A 46 -21.06 14.28 -5.94
C GLU A 46 -20.06 13.99 -7.08
N ASP A 47 -19.43 15.01 -7.69
CA ASP A 47 -18.40 14.79 -8.72
C ASP A 47 -17.26 13.85 -8.28
N ILE A 48 -16.89 13.88 -6.99
CA ILE A 48 -15.83 13.01 -6.45
C ILE A 48 -16.35 11.58 -6.35
N LEU A 49 -17.58 11.39 -5.88
CA LEU A 49 -18.23 10.08 -5.82
C LEU A 49 -18.42 9.49 -7.22
N GLU A 50 -18.88 10.29 -8.18
CA GLU A 50 -19.02 9.86 -9.57
C GLU A 50 -17.69 9.42 -10.18
N ALA A 51 -16.64 10.23 -10.02
CA ALA A 51 -15.30 9.89 -10.49
C ALA A 51 -14.73 8.65 -9.80
N TYR A 52 -14.96 8.52 -8.49
CA TYR A 52 -14.58 7.34 -7.69
C TYR A 52 -15.24 6.07 -8.24
N TRP A 53 -16.57 6.07 -8.43
CA TRP A 53 -17.29 4.91 -8.95
C TRP A 53 -16.95 4.60 -10.41
N GLN A 54 -16.73 5.62 -11.23
CA GLN A 54 -16.32 5.45 -12.62
C GLN A 54 -14.93 4.83 -12.75
N CYS A 55 -13.98 5.27 -11.92
CA CYS A 55 -12.58 4.85 -12.02
C CYS A 55 -12.23 3.66 -11.10
N GLY A 56 -13.06 3.36 -10.11
CA GLY A 56 -12.81 2.41 -9.03
C GLY A 56 -11.88 2.94 -7.91
N PHE A 57 -11.39 4.18 -8.02
CA PHE A 57 -10.60 4.86 -7.00
C PHE A 57 -10.56 6.38 -7.24
N TYR A 58 -10.23 7.14 -6.20
CA TYR A 58 -9.99 8.59 -6.27
C TYR A 58 -8.74 8.95 -5.48
N VAL A 59 -7.93 9.88 -6.01
CA VAL A 59 -6.72 10.39 -5.33
C VAL A 59 -6.99 11.77 -4.76
N PHE A 60 -7.05 11.85 -3.44
CA PHE A 60 -7.13 13.13 -2.75
C PHE A 60 -5.76 13.79 -2.65
N GLU A 61 -5.69 15.05 -3.02
CA GLU A 61 -4.47 15.87 -2.93
C GLU A 61 -4.55 16.83 -1.75
N GLY A 62 -3.44 16.94 -1.01
CA GLY A 62 -3.32 17.92 0.08
C GLY A 62 -4.21 17.66 1.29
N VAL A 63 -4.64 16.40 1.52
CA VAL A 63 -5.40 16.03 2.73
C VAL A 63 -4.51 16.12 3.97
N LEU A 64 -3.32 15.51 3.90
CA LEU A 64 -2.36 15.53 5.00
C LEU A 64 -1.49 16.78 4.92
N GLY A 65 -1.47 17.54 6.01
CA GLY A 65 -0.63 18.69 6.18
C GLY A 65 0.85 18.33 6.36
N LYS A 66 1.73 19.33 6.23
CA LYS A 66 3.18 19.13 6.38
C LYS A 66 3.56 18.62 7.77
N GLU A 67 2.92 19.12 8.82
CA GLU A 67 3.19 18.71 10.20
C GLU A 67 2.76 17.25 10.44
N GLU A 68 1.60 16.85 9.91
CA GLU A 68 1.11 15.47 9.99
C GLU A 68 2.06 14.51 9.26
N LEU A 69 2.56 14.89 8.09
CA LEU A 69 3.54 14.09 7.34
C LEU A 69 4.86 13.95 8.10
N VAL A 70 5.34 15.02 8.75
CA VAL A 70 6.55 14.96 9.58
C VAL A 70 6.35 14.04 10.79
N ASP A 71 5.20 14.11 11.45
CA ASP A 71 4.86 13.21 12.57
C ASP A 71 4.84 11.75 12.12
N LEU A 72 4.17 11.46 11.00
CA LEU A 72 4.12 10.11 10.41
C LEU A 72 5.51 9.60 10.02
N GLU A 73 6.35 10.46 9.45
CA GLU A 73 7.72 10.10 9.09
C GLU A 73 8.56 9.80 10.34
N ASN A 74 8.49 10.64 11.37
CA ASN A 74 9.23 10.40 12.62
C ASN A 74 8.85 9.06 13.25
N ASP A 75 7.56 8.77 13.35
CA ASP A 75 7.08 7.49 13.88
C ASP A 75 7.52 6.31 12.99
N PHE A 76 7.44 6.47 11.67
CA PHE A 76 7.89 5.45 10.73
C PHE A 76 9.39 5.16 10.84
N GLN A 77 10.23 6.19 10.98
CA GLN A 77 11.67 6.01 11.21
C GLN A 77 11.96 5.34 12.56
N ASN A 78 11.19 5.65 13.59
CA ASN A 78 11.28 4.97 14.89
C ASN A 78 10.90 3.49 14.78
N ILE A 79 9.87 3.17 14.00
CA ILE A 79 9.50 1.79 13.67
C ILE A 79 10.66 1.07 12.99
N LEU A 80 11.23 1.66 11.93
CA LEU A 80 12.34 1.06 11.19
C LEU A 80 13.58 0.81 12.06
N ALA A 81 13.92 1.77 12.93
CA ALA A 81 15.08 1.65 13.82
C ALA A 81 14.96 0.48 14.80
N ARG A 82 13.72 0.13 15.20
CA ARG A 82 13.42 -0.92 16.19
C ARG A 82 13.06 -2.27 15.57
N LEU A 83 13.09 -2.41 14.25
CA LEU A 83 12.85 -3.71 13.62
C LEU A 83 13.86 -4.75 14.12
N PRO A 84 13.47 -6.04 14.22
CA PRO A 84 14.41 -7.12 14.50
C PRO A 84 15.57 -7.14 13.50
N ILE A 85 16.79 -7.45 13.98
CA ILE A 85 17.98 -7.55 13.09
C ILE A 85 17.82 -8.60 11.99
N GLU A 86 17.06 -9.65 12.27
CA GLU A 86 16.66 -10.69 11.35
C GLU A 86 15.34 -11.28 11.81
N LYS A 87 14.70 -12.05 10.92
CA LYS A 87 13.45 -12.74 11.23
C LYS A 87 13.60 -13.60 12.49
N ASP A 88 12.60 -13.52 13.36
CA ASP A 88 12.52 -14.20 14.66
C ASP A 88 13.56 -13.76 15.71
N SER A 89 14.37 -12.74 15.43
CA SER A 89 15.27 -12.16 16.44
C SER A 89 14.47 -11.43 17.53
N PRO A 90 14.76 -11.66 18.83
CA PRO A 90 14.15 -10.91 19.92
C PRO A 90 14.75 -9.51 20.11
N ILE A 91 15.83 -9.19 19.39
CA ILE A 91 16.57 -7.93 19.51
C ILE A 91 16.69 -7.16 18.20
N ASP A 92 16.74 -5.83 18.34
CA ASP A 92 17.02 -4.88 17.27
C ASP A 92 18.52 -4.62 17.10
N ALA A 93 18.89 -3.76 16.15
CA ALA A 93 20.28 -3.46 15.83
C ALA A 93 21.02 -2.69 16.94
N GLN A 94 20.31 -2.21 17.96
CA GLN A 94 20.88 -1.58 19.16
C GLN A 94 20.90 -2.53 20.36
N CYS A 95 20.68 -3.84 20.14
CA CYS A 95 20.61 -4.87 21.17
C CYS A 95 19.49 -4.61 22.21
N GLN A 96 18.45 -3.86 21.85
CA GLN A 96 17.25 -3.68 22.67
C GLN A 96 16.18 -4.69 22.24
N PRO A 97 15.13 -4.93 23.06
CA PRO A 97 13.98 -5.72 22.62
C PRO A 97 13.38 -5.18 21.33
N ALA A 98 13.32 -6.03 20.30
CA ALA A 98 12.83 -5.64 18.99
C ALA A 98 11.34 -5.28 19.01
N LEU A 99 10.92 -4.42 18.09
CA LEU A 99 9.52 -4.14 17.84
C LEU A 99 8.77 -5.43 17.53
N GLY A 100 7.68 -5.68 18.25
CA GLY A 100 6.84 -6.86 18.07
C GLY A 100 7.35 -8.12 18.77
N ALA A 101 8.49 -8.08 19.48
CA ALA A 101 9.04 -9.26 20.16
C ALA A 101 8.15 -9.83 21.28
N ASP A 102 7.30 -8.99 21.86
CA ASP A 102 6.34 -9.32 22.91
C ASP A 102 4.88 -9.35 22.43
N CYS A 103 4.64 -9.19 21.13
CA CYS A 103 3.30 -9.24 20.56
C CYS A 103 2.80 -10.68 20.43
N GLU A 104 1.54 -10.91 20.83
CA GLU A 104 0.89 -12.22 20.65
C GLU A 104 0.47 -12.46 19.19
N ALA A 105 0.05 -11.40 18.50
CA ALA A 105 -0.37 -11.46 17.10
C ALA A 105 0.83 -11.31 16.14
N PRO A 106 0.76 -11.89 14.93
CA PRO A 106 1.76 -11.64 13.89
C PRO A 106 1.78 -10.16 13.47
N THR A 107 2.85 -9.46 13.84
CA THR A 107 3.03 -8.03 13.54
C THR A 107 3.85 -7.81 12.27
N LEU A 108 4.97 -8.53 12.11
CA LEU A 108 5.95 -8.31 11.04
C LEU A 108 5.93 -9.46 10.03
N PHE A 109 5.74 -9.11 8.77
CA PHE A 109 5.74 -10.05 7.66
C PHE A 109 6.99 -9.84 6.82
N TRP A 110 7.66 -10.96 6.55
CA TRP A 110 8.98 -11.00 5.94
C TRP A 110 8.93 -11.58 4.54
N SER A 111 9.79 -11.09 3.66
CA SER A 111 9.97 -11.61 2.31
C SER A 111 11.44 -11.55 1.91
N LYS A 112 11.86 -12.41 0.98
CA LYS A 112 13.13 -12.18 0.26
C LYS A 112 13.03 -10.83 -0.48
N PRO A 113 14.12 -10.03 -0.54
CA PRO A 113 14.11 -8.81 -1.35
C PRO A 113 13.64 -9.06 -2.78
N LEU A 114 12.80 -8.16 -3.31
CA LEU A 114 12.20 -8.20 -4.65
C LEU A 114 11.32 -9.43 -4.95
N ALA A 115 11.04 -10.28 -3.96
CA ALA A 115 10.15 -11.43 -4.14
C ALA A 115 8.67 -11.02 -4.10
N ASP A 116 7.80 -11.93 -4.55
CA ASP A 116 6.35 -11.84 -4.45
C ASP A 116 5.83 -12.83 -3.39
N PRO A 117 5.59 -12.43 -2.14
CA PRO A 117 5.23 -13.36 -1.08
C PRO A 117 3.85 -14.01 -1.26
N PHE A 118 2.98 -13.47 -2.14
CA PHE A 118 1.59 -13.90 -2.25
C PHE A 118 1.25 -14.64 -3.55
N GLY A 119 1.79 -14.20 -4.68
CA GLY A 119 1.30 -14.64 -5.99
C GLY A 119 1.42 -16.15 -6.21
N GLY A 120 0.31 -16.75 -6.67
CA GLY A 120 0.21 -18.18 -6.94
C GLY A 120 0.18 -19.06 -5.67
N THR A 121 -0.09 -18.48 -4.49
CA THR A 121 -0.21 -19.21 -3.22
C THR A 121 -1.64 -19.15 -2.69
N GLU A 122 -1.97 -20.02 -1.72
CA GLU A 122 -3.24 -19.99 -0.98
C GLU A 122 -3.27 -18.92 0.14
N LEU A 123 -2.18 -18.18 0.34
CA LEU A 123 -2.12 -17.10 1.33
C LEU A 123 -3.12 -15.99 0.97
N ALA A 124 -3.63 -15.30 1.99
CA ALA A 124 -4.69 -14.29 1.84
C ALA A 124 -5.89 -14.83 1.03
N ASN A 125 -6.31 -16.06 1.34
CA ASN A 125 -7.42 -16.78 0.68
C ASN A 125 -7.25 -16.94 -0.83
N GLY A 126 -6.00 -17.10 -1.31
CA GLY A 126 -5.73 -17.36 -2.73
C GLY A 126 -6.07 -16.19 -3.65
N ARG A 127 -6.24 -14.98 -3.11
CA ARG A 127 -6.72 -13.81 -3.87
C ARG A 127 -5.70 -13.27 -4.88
N HIS A 128 -4.47 -13.78 -4.87
CA HIS A 128 -3.38 -13.41 -5.76
C HIS A 128 -3.03 -14.60 -6.70
N PRO A 129 -3.71 -14.76 -7.85
CA PRO A 129 -3.66 -16.01 -8.62
C PRO A 129 -2.34 -16.23 -9.39
N ILE A 130 -1.56 -15.18 -9.64
CA ILE A 130 -0.38 -15.24 -10.50
C ILE A 130 0.84 -14.74 -9.74
N LYS A 131 1.94 -15.50 -9.82
CA LYS A 131 3.25 -15.12 -9.29
C LYS A 131 3.90 -14.06 -10.19
N MET A 132 4.33 -12.95 -9.61
CA MET A 132 5.09 -11.92 -10.31
C MET A 132 6.54 -12.36 -10.56
N PRO A 133 7.20 -11.85 -11.63
CA PRO A 133 8.65 -12.03 -11.80
C PRO A 133 9.42 -11.51 -10.58
N GLU A 134 10.45 -12.25 -10.16
CA GLU A 134 11.31 -11.91 -9.02
C GLU A 134 12.74 -11.65 -9.53
N PRO A 135 13.12 -10.38 -9.75
CA PRO A 135 14.47 -10.03 -10.18
C PRO A 135 15.54 -10.42 -9.16
N ASP A 136 16.78 -10.55 -9.64
CA ASP A 136 17.93 -10.70 -8.77
C ASP A 136 18.18 -9.42 -7.97
N VAL A 137 18.51 -9.59 -6.69
CA VAL A 137 18.84 -8.48 -5.80
C VAL A 137 20.34 -8.17 -5.88
N ALA A 138 20.70 -6.90 -5.65
CA ALA A 138 22.10 -6.48 -5.55
C ALA A 138 22.90 -7.30 -4.51
N ALA A 139 24.19 -7.51 -4.79
CA ALA A 139 25.09 -8.21 -3.89
C ALA A 139 25.13 -7.54 -2.49
N GLY A 140 25.08 -8.35 -1.44
CA GLY A 140 25.09 -7.87 -0.05
C GLY A 140 23.72 -7.41 0.47
N ALA A 141 22.64 -7.63 -0.27
CA ALA A 141 21.29 -7.46 0.26
C ALA A 141 21.01 -8.41 1.43
N PRO A 142 20.15 -8.00 2.39
CA PRO A 142 19.74 -8.87 3.47
C PRO A 142 18.99 -10.10 2.93
N LYS A 143 18.99 -11.18 3.71
CA LYS A 143 18.30 -12.42 3.35
C LYS A 143 16.78 -12.19 3.20
N GLU A 144 16.22 -11.45 4.15
CA GLU A 144 14.79 -11.12 4.23
C GLU A 144 14.65 -9.64 4.63
N VAL A 145 13.57 -9.01 4.18
CA VAL A 145 13.13 -7.66 4.57
C VAL A 145 11.73 -7.72 5.14
N VAL A 146 11.42 -6.82 6.06
CA VAL A 146 10.04 -6.59 6.49
C VAL A 146 9.34 -5.81 5.37
N TYR A 147 8.28 -6.38 4.80
CA TYR A 147 7.54 -5.73 3.70
C TYR A 147 6.12 -5.30 4.11
N LEU A 148 5.60 -5.86 5.20
CA LEU A 148 4.26 -5.59 5.70
C LEU A 148 4.28 -5.63 7.23
N MET A 149 3.68 -4.61 7.83
CA MET A 149 3.40 -4.53 9.26
C MET A 149 1.89 -4.43 9.47
N LEU A 150 1.36 -5.25 10.39
CA LEU A 150 0.00 -5.13 10.92
C LEU A 150 0.03 -4.54 12.34
N GLY A 151 -1.10 -4.02 12.81
CA GLY A 151 -1.19 -3.45 14.15
C GLY A 151 -0.41 -2.14 14.29
N SER A 152 -0.27 -1.36 13.22
CA SER A 152 0.57 -0.14 13.21
C SER A 152 0.10 0.91 14.22
N LEU A 153 -1.19 0.94 14.57
CA LEU A 153 -1.76 1.91 15.52
C LEU A 153 -1.18 1.78 16.93
N GLN A 154 -0.66 0.61 17.31
CA GLN A 154 -0.05 0.41 18.62
C GLN A 154 1.42 0.86 18.68
N PHE A 155 2.04 1.13 17.51
CA PHE A 155 3.44 1.52 17.40
C PHE A 155 3.62 2.98 16.94
N SER A 156 2.55 3.64 16.50
CA SER A 156 2.59 5.01 16.00
C SER A 156 1.33 5.78 16.39
N GLU A 157 1.51 6.81 17.23
CA GLU A 157 0.43 7.75 17.56
C GLU A 157 0.02 8.58 16.34
N ALA A 158 0.95 8.86 15.42
CA ALA A 158 0.65 9.52 14.16
C ALA A 158 -0.27 8.67 13.27
N CYS A 159 -0.02 7.35 13.17
CA CYS A 159 -0.91 6.43 12.47
C CYS A 159 -2.27 6.34 13.14
N LEU A 160 -2.33 6.32 14.48
CA LEU A 160 -3.60 6.34 15.22
C LEU A 160 -4.42 7.61 14.95
N ARG A 161 -3.77 8.79 14.97
CA ARG A 161 -4.43 10.06 14.62
C ARG A 161 -4.92 10.08 13.17
N LEU A 162 -4.10 9.59 12.24
CA LEU A 162 -4.46 9.46 10.82
C LEU A 162 -5.66 8.52 10.62
N TYR A 163 -5.68 7.38 11.31
CA TYR A 163 -6.79 6.42 11.27
C TYR A 163 -8.11 7.04 11.76
N GLY A 164 -8.02 7.98 12.70
CA GLY A 164 -9.13 8.78 13.19
C GLY A 164 -9.32 10.14 12.51
N HIS A 165 -8.69 10.41 11.37
CA HIS A 165 -8.72 11.74 10.74
C HIS A 165 -10.17 12.12 10.37
N PRO A 166 -10.74 13.23 10.91
CA PRO A 166 -12.16 13.54 10.76
C PRO A 166 -12.66 13.58 9.32
N ASP A 167 -11.85 14.15 8.42
CA ASP A 167 -12.23 14.20 7.01
C ASP A 167 -12.20 12.83 6.32
N LEU A 168 -11.29 11.93 6.71
CA LEU A 168 -11.23 10.57 6.16
C LEU A 168 -12.38 9.72 6.69
N LEU A 169 -12.73 9.87 7.97
CA LEU A 169 -13.93 9.25 8.54
C LEU A 169 -15.22 9.75 7.86
N ARG A 170 -15.26 11.04 7.49
CA ARG A 170 -16.37 11.63 6.76
C ARG A 170 -16.47 11.12 5.31
N VAL A 171 -15.34 10.86 4.66
CA VAL A 171 -15.28 10.15 3.36
C VAL A 171 -15.85 8.74 3.53
N ALA A 172 -15.38 7.97 4.53
CA ALA A 172 -15.86 6.62 4.80
C ALA A 172 -17.37 6.59 5.02
N ALA A 173 -17.90 7.49 5.85
CA ALA A 173 -19.33 7.62 6.11
C ALA A 173 -20.15 8.03 4.88
N SER A 174 -19.55 8.79 3.95
CA SER A 174 -20.22 9.20 2.71
C SER A 174 -20.35 8.06 1.71
N ILE A 175 -19.38 7.14 1.68
CA ILE A 175 -19.35 6.00 0.75
C ILE A 175 -20.11 4.80 1.33
N ASN A 176 -19.86 4.45 2.59
CA ASN A 176 -20.33 3.21 3.21
C ASN A 176 -21.51 3.38 4.19
N GLY A 177 -21.94 4.62 4.45
CA GLY A 177 -22.95 4.92 5.48
C GLY A 177 -22.33 5.24 6.85
N GLU A 178 -23.13 5.86 7.73
CA GLU A 178 -22.66 6.37 9.04
C GLU A 178 -22.32 5.26 10.05
N ASP A 179 -22.75 4.04 9.79
CA ASP A 179 -22.46 2.82 10.54
C ASP A 179 -21.29 2.01 9.97
N PHE A 180 -20.47 2.63 9.10
CA PHE A 180 -19.26 2.00 8.59
C PHE A 180 -18.39 1.43 9.72
N THR A 181 -17.81 0.26 9.47
CA THR A 181 -16.97 -0.43 10.44
C THR A 181 -15.55 -0.55 9.89
N PRO A 182 -14.54 -0.02 10.59
CA PRO A 182 -13.15 -0.23 10.20
C PRO A 182 -12.79 -1.72 10.26
N PHE A 183 -12.05 -2.21 9.28
CA PHE A 183 -11.72 -3.64 9.16
C PHE A 183 -10.29 -3.95 9.63
N ASN A 184 -9.30 -3.37 8.96
CA ASN A 184 -7.89 -3.56 9.30
C ASN A 184 -7.05 -2.33 8.90
N GLU A 185 -5.79 -2.35 9.35
CA GLU A 185 -4.76 -1.40 8.99
C GLU A 185 -3.44 -2.10 8.72
N ALA A 186 -2.62 -1.51 7.87
CA ALA A 186 -1.33 -2.03 7.50
C ALA A 186 -0.37 -0.93 7.09
N ILE A 187 0.93 -1.15 7.31
CA ILE A 187 2.00 -0.41 6.64
C ILE A 187 2.70 -1.35 5.68
N PHE A 188 2.66 -1.02 4.38
CA PHE A 188 3.50 -1.66 3.38
C PHE A 188 4.84 -0.92 3.28
N ILE A 189 5.93 -1.66 3.39
CA ILE A 189 7.30 -1.14 3.35
C ILE A 189 7.96 -1.61 2.05
N LYS A 190 8.22 -0.67 1.15
CA LYS A 190 8.94 -0.93 -0.11
C LYS A 190 10.26 -0.19 -0.11
N GLU A 191 11.30 -0.84 0.41
CA GLU A 191 12.66 -0.30 0.41
C GLU A 191 13.20 -0.10 -1.03
N PRO A 192 13.97 0.98 -1.28
CA PRO A 192 14.64 1.20 -2.56
C PRO A 192 15.46 -0.03 -2.99
N GLY A 193 15.16 -0.58 -4.16
CA GLY A 193 15.86 -1.72 -4.75
C GLY A 193 15.66 -3.06 -4.03
N ARG A 194 14.74 -3.15 -3.05
CA ARG A 194 14.51 -4.35 -2.24
C ARG A 194 13.05 -4.66 -1.95
N GLY A 195 12.14 -3.70 -2.14
CA GLY A 195 10.72 -3.85 -1.84
C GLY A 195 10.10 -5.09 -2.49
N ALA A 196 9.36 -5.86 -1.69
CA ALA A 196 8.60 -6.99 -2.20
C ALA A 196 7.51 -6.51 -3.17
N SER A 197 7.27 -7.28 -4.22
CA SER A 197 6.13 -7.05 -5.11
C SER A 197 4.86 -7.63 -4.49
N VAL A 198 3.71 -7.15 -4.95
CA VAL A 198 2.41 -7.70 -4.57
C VAL A 198 1.70 -8.04 -5.87
N ALA A 199 1.45 -9.33 -6.09
CA ALA A 199 0.72 -9.80 -7.26
C ALA A 199 -0.67 -9.16 -7.38
N TRP A 200 -1.16 -9.03 -8.62
CA TRP A 200 -2.54 -8.61 -8.89
C TRP A 200 -3.53 -9.52 -8.18
N GLY A 201 -4.58 -8.92 -7.62
CA GLY A 201 -5.62 -9.61 -6.88
C GLY A 201 -6.74 -8.66 -6.49
N GLY A 202 -7.88 -9.22 -6.07
CA GLY A 202 -8.96 -8.46 -5.46
C GLY A 202 -8.87 -8.56 -3.94
N ASP A 203 -9.06 -7.46 -3.21
CA ASP A 203 -9.01 -7.51 -1.75
C ASP A 203 -10.18 -8.30 -1.16
N GLY A 204 -11.38 -8.15 -1.75
CA GLY A 204 -12.57 -8.95 -1.44
C GLY A 204 -12.41 -10.41 -1.89
N VAL A 205 -12.72 -11.34 -0.99
CA VAL A 205 -12.46 -12.79 -1.19
C VAL A 205 -13.73 -13.65 -1.24
N ALA A 206 -14.88 -13.05 -1.01
CA ALA A 206 -16.17 -13.73 -0.92
C ALA A 206 -17.27 -12.89 -1.57
N HIS A 207 -18.47 -13.46 -1.75
CA HIS A 207 -19.67 -12.74 -2.21
C HIS A 207 -19.63 -12.13 -3.62
N TRP A 208 -18.63 -12.44 -4.44
CA TRP A 208 -18.58 -12.00 -5.85
C TRP A 208 -19.73 -12.54 -6.71
N ASP A 209 -20.24 -13.73 -6.39
CA ASP A 209 -21.39 -14.35 -7.08
C ASP A 209 -22.73 -14.10 -6.36
N ASN A 210 -22.77 -13.19 -5.38
CA ASN A 210 -24.02 -12.89 -4.67
C ASN A 210 -24.99 -12.15 -5.61
N VAL A 211 -26.27 -12.53 -5.59
CA VAL A 211 -27.32 -11.88 -6.40
C VAL A 211 -27.50 -10.41 -6.04
N ASP A 212 -27.23 -10.06 -4.79
CA ASP A 212 -27.31 -8.70 -4.26
C ASP A 212 -25.94 -7.98 -4.27
N TRP A 213 -24.97 -8.49 -5.04
CA TRP A 213 -23.66 -7.85 -5.16
C TRP A 213 -23.78 -6.48 -5.83
N ASP A 214 -23.08 -5.50 -5.26
CA ASP A 214 -22.85 -4.18 -5.85
C ASP A 214 -21.39 -3.74 -5.65
N GLN A 215 -21.03 -2.61 -6.27
CA GLN A 215 -19.66 -2.07 -6.25
C GLN A 215 -19.14 -1.70 -4.85
N GLY A 216 -20.03 -1.53 -3.86
CA GLY A 216 -19.69 -1.23 -2.47
C GLY A 216 -19.62 -2.45 -1.55
N THR A 217 -19.97 -3.65 -2.04
CA THR A 217 -20.06 -4.89 -1.23
C THR A 217 -18.78 -5.21 -0.45
N HIS A 218 -17.62 -4.87 -1.00
CA HIS A 218 -16.31 -5.17 -0.39
C HIS A 218 -15.66 -3.99 0.34
N GLY A 219 -16.38 -2.86 0.47
CA GLY A 219 -15.83 -1.64 1.02
C GLY A 219 -14.72 -1.04 0.16
N TYR A 220 -13.79 -0.31 0.79
CA TYR A 220 -12.67 0.32 0.11
C TYR A 220 -11.48 0.49 1.07
N ASN A 221 -10.31 0.77 0.50
CA ASN A 221 -9.09 1.03 1.24
C ASN A 221 -8.72 2.51 1.12
N THR A 222 -8.24 3.10 2.21
CA THR A 222 -7.58 4.41 2.19
C THR A 222 -6.08 4.23 2.32
N MET A 223 -5.30 4.74 1.36
CA MET A 223 -3.84 4.68 1.39
C MET A 223 -3.25 6.08 1.54
N ALA A 224 -2.65 6.35 2.69
CA ALA A 224 -1.81 7.53 2.88
C ALA A 224 -0.40 7.27 2.34
N GLN A 225 0.11 8.21 1.55
CA GLN A 225 1.36 8.05 0.80
C GLN A 225 2.43 8.92 1.43
N LEU A 226 3.19 8.37 2.39
CA LEU A 226 4.19 9.11 3.15
C LEU A 226 5.26 9.75 2.26
N TYR A 227 5.72 9.01 1.26
CA TYR A 227 6.78 9.44 0.31
C TYR A 227 6.25 9.79 -1.08
N GLY A 228 4.93 9.97 -1.21
CA GLY A 228 4.27 10.23 -2.49
C GLY A 228 4.20 9.02 -3.42
N CYS A 229 3.62 9.24 -4.60
CA CYS A 229 3.36 8.21 -5.61
C CYS A 229 3.93 8.64 -6.95
N THR A 230 4.83 7.84 -7.51
CA THR A 230 5.37 8.03 -8.85
C THR A 230 5.35 6.71 -9.61
N ALA A 231 5.55 6.78 -10.93
CA ALA A 231 5.74 5.59 -11.74
C ALA A 231 6.95 4.76 -11.27
N GLU A 232 8.01 5.45 -10.83
CA GLU A 232 9.27 4.84 -10.42
C GLU A 232 9.20 4.11 -9.08
N ASN A 233 8.40 4.61 -8.12
CA ASN A 233 8.26 3.97 -6.81
C ASN A 233 7.18 2.87 -6.76
N GLY A 234 6.55 2.59 -7.90
CA GLY A 234 5.66 1.44 -8.07
C GLY A 234 4.33 1.56 -7.32
N VAL A 235 3.89 2.78 -7.03
CA VAL A 235 2.57 3.07 -6.44
C VAL A 235 1.79 3.99 -7.37
N TRP A 236 1.26 3.41 -8.45
CA TRP A 236 0.49 4.13 -9.45
C TRP A 236 -0.53 3.19 -10.10
N VAL A 237 -1.72 3.73 -10.41
CA VAL A 237 -2.86 2.99 -10.98
C VAL A 237 -3.34 3.77 -12.21
N VAL A 238 -3.62 3.06 -13.30
CA VAL A 238 -3.86 3.57 -14.66
C VAL A 238 -5.02 2.85 -15.33
#